data_AF-A0A1Y3SLA5-F1
#
_entry.id   AF-A0A1Y3SLA5-F1
#
_cell.length_a   1.000
_cell.length_b   1.000
_cell.length_c   1.000
_cell.angle_alpha   90.00
_cell.angle_beta   90.00
_cell.angle_gamma   90.00
#
_symmetry.space_group_name_H-M   'P 1'
#
loop_
_entity.id
_entity.type
_entity.pdbx_description
1 polymer ?
#
loop_
_entity_poly.entity_id
_entity_poly.type
_entity_poly.pdbx_seq_one_letter_code
_entity_poly.pdbx_strand_id
1 'polypeptide(L)'
;MSNKLTRMAKQLLNIEEDLPCRFDYARDRHAHIDDFDVYVFEQTWGSTALGFGGIGGQAMTTENTYVFIPLNCDQPCFVYFGSRFAYKVEYSDIFMNDVRSGHVESVSRSGKYTPQ
;
A
#
# COMPACT_ATOMS: atom_id res chain seq x y z
N MET A 1 -21.46 15.55 0.76
CA MET A 1 -20.31 15.05 1.55
C MET A 1 -20.23 13.55 1.37
N SER A 2 -19.17 13.03 0.75
CA SER A 2 -18.92 11.58 0.76
C SER A 2 -18.57 11.18 2.20
N ASN A 3 -19.29 10.20 2.76
CA ASN A 3 -18.97 9.64 4.07
C ASN A 3 -17.56 8.99 4.00
N LYS A 4 -16.74 9.11 5.05
CA LYS A 4 -15.40 8.50 5.14
C LYS A 4 -15.42 7.00 4.81
N LEU A 5 -16.47 6.30 5.26
CA LEU A 5 -16.71 4.89 4.93
C LEU A 5 -16.89 4.67 3.43
N THR A 6 -17.69 5.51 2.76
CA THR A 6 -17.91 5.43 1.32
C THR A 6 -16.63 5.67 0.53
N ARG A 7 -15.75 6.55 1.01
CA ARG A 7 -14.43 6.77 0.39
C ARG A 7 -13.56 5.53 0.51
N MET A 8 -13.46 4.97 1.71
CA MET A 8 -12.65 3.76 1.97
C MET A 8 -13.15 2.57 1.16
N ALA A 9 -14.47 2.34 1.12
CA ALA A 9 -15.06 1.26 0.34
C ALA A 9 -14.70 1.38 -1.16
N LYS A 10 -14.79 2.58 -1.73
CA LYS A 10 -14.37 2.84 -3.12
C LYS A 10 -12.88 2.60 -3.34
N GLN A 11 -12.03 2.98 -2.38
CA GLN A 11 -10.59 2.77 -2.46
C GLN A 11 -10.25 1.27 -2.46
N LEU A 12 -10.85 0.51 -1.55
CA LEU A 12 -10.66 -0.95 -1.46
C LEU A 12 -11.13 -1.67 -2.73
N LEU A 13 -12.30 -1.31 -3.26
CA LEU A 13 -12.79 -1.88 -4.52
C LEU A 13 -11.81 -1.66 -5.68
N ASN A 14 -11.28 -0.44 -5.83
CA ASN A 14 -10.28 -0.16 -6.87
C ASN A 14 -8.98 -0.95 -6.67
N ILE A 15 -8.59 -1.20 -5.41
CA ILE A 15 -7.39 -2.00 -5.11
C ILE A 15 -7.63 -3.47 -5.46
N GLU A 16 -8.80 -4.02 -5.11
CA GLU A 16 -9.19 -5.39 -5.44
C GLU A 16 -9.13 -5.63 -6.96
N GLU A 17 -9.52 -4.64 -7.77
CA GLU A 17 -9.41 -4.69 -9.23
C GLU A 17 -7.95 -4.61 -9.75
N ASP A 18 -7.06 -3.83 -9.10
CA ASP A 18 -5.64 -3.70 -9.50
C ASP A 18 -4.80 -4.92 -9.05
N LEU A 19 -5.10 -5.49 -7.89
CA LEU A 19 -4.32 -6.57 -7.27
C LEU A 19 -3.96 -7.70 -8.25
N PRO A 20 -4.89 -8.31 -9.01
CA PRO A 20 -4.59 -9.39 -9.94
C PRO A 20 -3.49 -9.08 -10.96
N CYS A 21 -3.36 -7.83 -11.42
CA CYS A 21 -2.32 -7.45 -12.39
C CYS A 21 -0.93 -7.27 -11.77
N ARG A 22 -0.86 -7.17 -10.44
CA ARG A 22 0.38 -7.00 -9.66
C ARG A 22 0.95 -8.32 -9.16
N PHE A 23 0.19 -9.41 -9.26
CA PHE A 23 0.67 -10.73 -8.90
C PHE A 23 1.43 -11.39 -10.06
N ASP A 24 2.63 -11.87 -9.75
CA ASP A 24 3.44 -12.68 -10.65
C ASP A 24 2.97 -14.15 -10.56
N TYR A 25 1.77 -14.49 -11.07
CA TYR A 25 1.34 -15.89 -11.14
C TYR A 25 1.75 -16.57 -12.44
N ALA A 26 2.73 -17.48 -12.32
CA ALA A 26 2.78 -18.65 -13.18
C ALA A 26 1.61 -19.59 -12.79
N ARG A 27 0.52 -19.53 -13.57
CA ARG A 27 -0.61 -20.48 -13.64
C ARG A 27 -1.47 -20.70 -12.37
N ASP A 28 -2.77 -20.42 -12.54
CA ASP A 28 -3.93 -21.08 -11.90
C ASP A 28 -4.49 -20.63 -10.54
N ARG A 29 -4.08 -19.51 -9.93
CA ARG A 29 -4.85 -18.90 -8.82
C ARG A 29 -5.00 -17.39 -8.97
N HIS A 30 -6.24 -16.91 -8.95
CA HIS A 30 -6.51 -15.49 -8.71
C HIS A 30 -6.23 -15.24 -7.23
N ALA A 31 -5.32 -14.32 -6.90
CA ALA A 31 -5.17 -13.86 -5.53
C ALA A 31 -6.47 -13.18 -5.09
N HIS A 32 -7.01 -13.61 -3.95
CA HIS A 32 -8.16 -12.98 -3.32
C HIS A 32 -7.70 -12.11 -2.15
N ILE A 33 -8.46 -11.07 -1.82
CA ILE A 33 -8.13 -10.20 -0.68
C ILE A 33 -8.04 -10.97 0.65
N ASP A 34 -8.81 -12.06 0.78
CA ASP A 34 -8.82 -12.94 1.95
C ASP A 34 -7.52 -13.77 2.09
N ASP A 35 -6.64 -13.76 1.08
CA ASP A 35 -5.29 -14.33 1.16
C ASP A 35 -4.29 -13.42 1.90
N PHE A 36 -4.75 -12.26 2.42
CA PHE A 36 -3.92 -11.22 3.01
C PHE A 36 -4.39 -10.76 4.39
N ASP A 37 -3.42 -10.47 5.26
CA ASP A 37 -3.63 -9.54 6.37
C ASP A 37 -3.59 -8.10 5.82
N VAL A 38 -4.64 -7.33 6.10
CA VAL A 38 -4.78 -5.96 5.61
C VAL A 38 -4.62 -4.97 6.75
N TYR A 39 -3.59 -4.12 6.66
CA TYR A 39 -3.41 -2.97 7.55
C TYR A 39 -3.86 -1.70 6.85
N VAL A 40 -4.66 -0.91 7.56
CA VAL A 40 -5.20 0.36 7.06
C VAL A 40 -4.96 1.46 8.08
N PHE A 41 -4.31 2.55 7.67
CA PHE A 41 -4.04 3.69 8.52
C PHE A 41 -3.98 4.99 7.72
N GLU A 42 -4.31 6.12 8.35
CA GLU A 42 -4.14 7.43 7.72
C GLU A 42 -2.69 7.89 7.85
N GLN A 43 -2.08 8.30 6.73
CA GLN A 43 -0.72 8.81 6.69
C GLN A 43 -0.69 10.20 6.06
N THR A 44 0.08 11.10 6.67
CA THR A 44 0.25 12.48 6.19
C THR A 44 1.60 12.66 5.50
N TRP A 45 1.57 13.29 4.33
CA TRP A 45 2.72 13.53 3.47
C TRP A 45 2.99 15.01 3.33
N GLY A 46 4.28 15.40 3.34
CA GLY A 46 4.75 16.78 3.19
C GLY A 46 4.56 17.42 1.81
N SER A 47 3.82 16.78 0.92
CA SER A 47 3.61 17.21 -0.45
C SER A 47 2.28 16.67 -0.95
N THR A 48 1.64 17.38 -1.87
CA THR A 48 0.46 16.90 -2.60
C THR A 48 0.71 15.66 -3.48
N ALA A 49 1.96 15.25 -3.62
CA ALA A 49 2.35 14.02 -4.29
C ALA A 49 2.09 12.74 -3.49
N LEU A 50 1.61 12.80 -2.23
CA LEU A 50 1.16 11.64 -1.45
C LEU A 50 2.19 10.48 -1.37
N GLY A 51 3.47 10.79 -1.13
CA GLY A 51 4.51 9.77 -1.03
C GLY A 51 4.99 9.18 -2.37
N PHE A 52 4.38 9.53 -3.50
CA PHE A 52 4.85 9.10 -4.84
C PHE A 52 6.04 9.92 -5.37
N GLY A 53 6.30 11.09 -4.78
CA GLY A 53 7.26 12.05 -5.32
C GLY A 53 6.75 12.79 -6.58
N GLY A 54 7.61 13.58 -7.22
CA GLY A 54 7.25 14.40 -8.38
C GLY A 54 6.87 15.85 -8.04
N ILE A 55 6.32 16.57 -9.03
CA ILE A 55 5.92 17.97 -8.88
C ILE A 55 4.59 18.04 -8.13
N GLY A 56 4.68 18.08 -6.81
CA GLY A 56 3.57 18.42 -5.92
C GLY A 56 3.74 19.82 -5.33
N GLY A 57 2.63 20.50 -5.04
CA GLY A 57 2.62 21.71 -4.23
C GLY A 57 3.06 21.43 -2.78
N GLN A 58 3.55 22.49 -2.12
CA GLN A 58 3.98 22.53 -0.72
C GLN A 58 2.77 22.53 0.24
N ALA A 59 2.01 21.44 0.23
CA ALA A 59 0.88 21.26 1.16
C ALA A 59 0.93 19.87 1.78
N MET A 60 0.65 19.82 3.09
CA MET A 60 0.46 18.57 3.81
C MET A 60 -0.80 17.88 3.28
N THR A 61 -0.70 16.61 2.90
CA THR A 61 -1.84 15.83 2.43
C THR A 61 -1.97 14.53 3.20
N THR A 62 -3.17 14.24 3.69
CA THR A 62 -3.48 13.03 4.43
C THR A 62 -4.31 12.10 3.56
N GLU A 63 -3.89 10.85 3.44
CA GLU A 63 -4.61 9.81 2.72
C GLU A 63 -4.49 8.47 3.45
N ASN A 64 -5.43 7.56 3.18
CA ASN A 64 -5.34 6.20 3.68
C ASN A 64 -4.18 5.46 3.02
N THR A 65 -3.39 4.75 3.81
CA THR A 65 -2.43 3.76 3.36
C THR A 65 -3.03 2.38 3.58
N TYR A 66 -2.92 1.53 2.56
CA TYR A 66 -3.33 0.13 2.63
C TYR A 66 -2.11 -0.75 2.42
N VAL A 67 -1.89 -1.68 3.34
CA VAL A 67 -0.79 -2.65 3.27
C VAL A 67 -1.37 -4.06 3.30
N PHE A 68 -1.05 -4.83 2.27
CA PHE A 68 -1.48 -6.21 2.11
C PHE A 68 -0.29 -7.13 2.37
N ILE A 69 -0.38 -7.93 3.43
CA ILE A 69 0.62 -8.91 3.84
C ILE A 69 0.12 -10.30 3.46
N PRO A 70 0.77 -11.03 2.55
CA PRO A 70 0.32 -12.37 2.15
C PRO A 70 0.39 -13.36 3.33
N LEU A 71 -0.65 -14.16 3.51
CA LEU A 71 -0.74 -15.13 4.61
C LEU A 71 0.00 -16.45 4.33
N ASN A 72 0.03 -16.91 3.07
CA ASN A 72 0.37 -18.31 2.74
C ASN A 72 1.31 -18.47 1.53
N CYS A 73 2.17 -17.49 1.24
CA CYS A 73 3.08 -17.58 0.10
C CYS A 73 4.29 -16.64 0.24
N ASP A 74 5.40 -17.00 -0.42
CA ASP A 74 6.59 -16.15 -0.60
C ASP A 74 6.32 -15.00 -1.61
N GLN A 75 5.12 -14.42 -1.54
CA GLN A 75 4.75 -13.26 -2.35
C GLN A 75 5.20 -11.98 -1.62
N PRO A 76 5.48 -10.91 -2.36
CA PRO A 76 5.77 -9.64 -1.74
C PRO A 76 4.52 -9.05 -1.06
N CYS A 77 4.75 -8.22 -0.07
CA CYS A 77 3.75 -7.31 0.48
C CYS A 77 3.47 -6.18 -0.52
N PHE A 78 2.24 -5.68 -0.55
CA PHE A 78 1.84 -4.58 -1.44
C PHE A 78 1.42 -3.36 -0.63
N VAL A 79 1.94 -2.19 -1.02
CA VAL A 79 1.61 -0.90 -0.40
C VAL A 79 0.86 -0.03 -1.40
N TYR A 80 -0.27 0.52 -0.96
CA TYR A 80 -1.08 1.48 -1.71
C TYR A 80 -1.23 2.77 -0.90
N PHE A 81 -1.13 3.90 -1.59
CA PHE A 81 -1.51 5.21 -1.05
C PHE A 81 -2.83 5.63 -1.72
N GLY A 82 -3.88 5.71 -0.91
CA GLY A 82 -5.25 5.79 -1.39
C GLY A 82 -5.62 4.52 -2.16
N SER A 83 -6.02 4.67 -3.41
CA SER A 83 -6.33 3.53 -4.31
C SER A 83 -5.22 3.23 -5.32
N ARG A 84 -4.04 3.84 -5.18
CA ARG A 84 -2.95 3.74 -6.17
C ARG A 84 -1.82 2.89 -5.63
N PHE A 85 -1.39 1.92 -6.43
CA PHE A 85 -0.23 1.08 -6.13
C PHE A 85 1.03 1.95 -5.98
N ALA A 86 1.71 1.84 -4.83
CA ALA A 86 2.94 2.56 -4.53
C ALA A 86 4.18 1.70 -4.81
N TYR A 87 4.31 0.57 -4.12
CA TYR A 87 5.41 -0.37 -4.31
C TYR A 87 5.10 -1.75 -3.74
N LYS A 88 5.88 -2.75 -4.18
CA LYS A 88 5.92 -4.10 -3.61
C LYS A 88 7.22 -4.27 -2.82
N VAL A 89 7.18 -5.01 -1.73
CA VAL A 89 8.29 -5.15 -0.79
C VAL A 89 8.29 -6.53 -0.14
N GLU A 90 9.45 -7.10 0.13
CA GLU A 90 9.53 -8.34 0.90
C GLU A 90 9.14 -8.11 2.36
N TYR A 91 8.57 -9.13 2.99
CA TYR A 91 8.31 -9.08 4.42
C TYR A 91 9.62 -8.94 5.20
N SER A 92 9.69 -7.95 6.08
CA SER A 92 10.84 -7.76 6.99
C SER A 92 10.41 -7.10 8.29
N ASP A 93 11.20 -7.28 9.35
CA ASP A 93 10.93 -6.62 10.63
C ASP A 93 10.97 -5.09 10.53
N ILE A 94 11.86 -4.55 9.69
CA ILE A 94 11.96 -3.10 9.44
C ILE A 94 10.66 -2.61 8.82
N PHE A 95 10.16 -3.30 7.79
CA PHE A 95 8.90 -2.95 7.14
C PHE A 95 7.73 -3.08 8.11
N MET A 96 7.63 -4.17 8.85
CA MET A 96 6.51 -4.39 9.77
C MET A 96 6.50 -3.43 10.96
N ASN A 97 7.65 -2.94 11.42
CA ASN A 97 7.70 -1.89 12.44
C ASN A 97 7.09 -0.57 11.93
N ASP A 98 7.42 -0.18 10.69
CA ASP A 98 6.84 0.98 10.03
C ASP A 98 5.32 0.82 9.84
N VAL A 99 4.87 -0.35 9.37
CA VAL A 99 3.43 -0.69 9.24
C VAL A 99 2.71 -0.56 10.57
N ARG A 100 3.24 -1.16 11.65
CA ARG A 100 2.64 -1.10 13.00
C ARG A 100 2.62 0.32 13.57
N SER A 101 3.59 1.15 13.21
CA SER A 101 3.62 2.56 13.59
C SER A 101 2.68 3.45 12.78
N GLY A 102 2.07 2.91 11.71
CA GLY A 102 1.21 3.66 10.80
C GLY A 102 1.98 4.65 9.91
N HIS A 103 3.25 4.34 9.60
CA HIS A 103 4.11 5.23 8.83
C HIS A 103 5.11 4.44 7.97
N VAL A 104 4.74 4.18 6.71
CA VAL A 104 5.63 3.55 5.72
C VAL A 104 6.30 4.60 4.84
N GLU A 105 7.43 4.26 4.23
CA GLU A 105 8.23 5.21 3.45
C GLU A 105 7.59 5.57 2.12
N SER A 106 8.00 6.73 1.60
CA SER A 106 7.66 7.15 0.23
C SER A 106 8.23 6.19 -0.83
N VAL A 107 7.68 6.23 -2.05
CA VAL A 107 8.14 5.38 -3.17
C VAL A 107 9.64 5.54 -3.44
N SER A 108 10.17 6.76 -3.38
CA SER A 108 11.60 7.01 -3.62
C SER A 108 12.52 6.52 -2.49
N ARG A 109 11.95 6.19 -1.32
CA ARG A 109 12.68 5.71 -0.13
C ARG A 109 12.30 4.28 0.25
N SER A 110 11.49 3.59 -0.54
CA SER A 110 11.08 2.20 -0.28
C SER A 110 12.26 1.22 -0.29
N GLY A 111 13.39 1.60 -0.90
CA GLY A 111 14.67 0.87 -0.78
C GLY A 111 15.18 0.74 0.67
N LYS A 112 14.61 1.45 1.64
CA LYS A 112 14.80 1.16 3.08
C LYS A 112 14.51 -0.30 3.43
N TYR A 113 13.57 -0.92 2.72
CA TYR A 113 13.04 -2.24 3.05
C TYR A 113 13.66 -3.39 2.26
N THR A 114 14.49 -3.10 1.26
CA THR A 114 15.21 -4.16 0.55
C THR A 114 16.32 -4.72 1.46
N PRO A 115 16.48 -6.06 1.52
CA PRO A 115 17.64 -6.66 2.19
C PRO A 115 18.94 -6.08 1.63
N GLN A 116 19.88 -5.72 2.51
CA GLN A 116 21.23 -5.26 2.13
C GLN A 116 22.14 -6.43 1.78
#